data_AF-A0A444WQP4-F1
#
_entry.id   AF-A0A444WQP4-F1
#
_cell.length_a   1.000
_cell.length_b   1.000
_cell.length_c   1.000
_cell.angle_alpha   90.00
_cell.angle_beta   90.00
_cell.angle_gamma   90.00
#
_symmetry.space_group_name_H-M   'P 1'
#
loop_
_entity.id
_entity.type
_entity.pdbx_description
1 polymer ?
#
loop_
_entity_poly.entity_id
_entity_poly.type
_entity_poly.pdbx_seq_one_letter_code
_entity_poly.pdbx_strand_id
1 'polypeptide(L)'
;MTIILLLLVTIPITFLWLNVDKILIHFGQHQDISTVAKTYISYLIPDLFVTSLFCPLKSYLSSQSITLPTMFSSAVALAFHIPINIVLSKTMGLEGVSMAVWITDLIVVVLLAIYVAILENRKGSMWKEGGWWDQSIQDWIRLLKLCGSCCLNTCLEWWCYEILILLTGHLTDAKDSLGVLTIVLNFDYLLFSVMLSLATCVSTRVSNELFSQERGIITGVKRTMLLMALVEVFNFPVAVCGGILHLGLIGLFIGLIAGIVICLLLLLVFIARINWEVEASKAQQLATKYDSQEPIQNHHV
;
A
#
# COMPACT_ATOMS: atom_id res chain seq x y z
N MET A 1 1.61 -18.63 -2.49
CA MET A 1 2.14 -18.30 -1.14
C MET A 1 1.49 -17.07 -0.51
N THR A 2 1.68 -15.86 -1.06
CA THR A 2 1.30 -14.59 -0.40
C THR A 2 -0.19 -14.48 -0.05
N ILE A 3 -1.10 -14.86 -0.95
CA ILE A 3 -2.55 -14.85 -0.67
C ILE A 3 -2.87 -15.75 0.54
N ILE A 4 -2.31 -16.96 0.59
CA ILE A 4 -2.52 -17.90 1.71
C ILE A 4 -1.97 -17.31 3.00
N LEU A 5 -0.77 -16.72 2.97
CA LEU A 5 -0.20 -16.05 4.13
C LEU A 5 -1.11 -14.93 4.66
N LEU A 6 -1.60 -14.07 3.77
CA LEU A 6 -2.50 -12.97 4.16
C LEU A 6 -3.81 -13.50 4.74
N LEU A 7 -4.42 -14.52 4.11
CA LEU A 7 -5.63 -15.18 4.63
C LEU A 7 -5.42 -15.86 5.99
N LEU A 8 -4.23 -16.38 6.29
CA LEU A 8 -3.91 -16.90 7.62
C LEU A 8 -3.78 -15.77 8.66
N VAL A 9 -3.22 -14.63 8.25
CA VAL A 9 -3.07 -13.44 9.10
C VAL A 9 -4.41 -12.75 9.36
N THR A 10 -5.41 -12.86 8.47
CA THR A 10 -6.75 -12.31 8.75
C THR A 10 -7.44 -12.98 9.94
N ILE A 11 -7.10 -14.23 10.28
CA ILE A 11 -7.70 -14.97 11.39
C ILE A 11 -7.45 -14.30 12.75
N PRO A 12 -6.19 -14.07 13.19
CA PRO A 12 -5.93 -13.36 14.45
C PRO A 12 -6.43 -11.91 14.44
N ILE A 13 -6.39 -11.22 13.29
CA ILE A 13 -6.93 -9.86 13.15
C ILE A 13 -8.45 -9.85 13.38
N THR A 14 -9.16 -10.79 12.78
CA THR A 14 -10.62 -10.94 12.94
C THR A 14 -10.97 -11.20 14.41
N PHE A 15 -10.22 -12.07 15.10
CA PHE A 15 -10.44 -12.32 16.52
C PHE A 15 -10.25 -11.06 17.38
N LEU A 16 -9.24 -10.24 17.06
CA LEU A 16 -9.00 -8.96 17.71
C LEU A 16 -10.14 -7.97 17.44
N TRP A 17 -10.56 -7.85 16.18
CA TRP A 17 -11.63 -6.96 15.73
C TRP A 17 -12.99 -7.28 16.39
N LEU A 18 -13.31 -8.57 16.54
CA LEU A 18 -14.54 -9.01 17.22
C LEU A 18 -14.57 -8.69 18.73
N ASN A 19 -13.40 -8.49 19.35
CA ASN A 19 -13.25 -8.16 20.76
C ASN A 19 -12.78 -6.71 20.99
N VAL A 20 -12.83 -5.85 19.96
CA VAL A 20 -12.30 -4.49 20.03
C VAL A 20 -13.02 -3.64 21.10
N ASP A 21 -14.31 -3.86 21.32
CA ASP A 21 -15.08 -3.19 22.38
C ASP A 21 -14.46 -3.44 23.75
N LYS A 22 -14.19 -4.70 24.10
CA LYS A 22 -13.61 -5.09 25.38
C LYS A 22 -12.21 -4.50 25.56
N ILE A 23 -11.43 -4.47 24.48
CA ILE A 23 -10.07 -3.89 24.48
C ILE A 23 -10.17 -2.39 24.77
N LEU A 24 -11.00 -1.66 24.04
CA LEU A 24 -11.18 -0.21 24.22
C LEU A 24 -11.67 0.13 25.63
N ILE A 25 -12.65 -0.61 26.15
CA ILE A 25 -13.16 -0.44 27.53
C ILE A 25 -12.04 -0.70 28.55
N HIS A 26 -11.20 -1.71 28.33
CA HIS A 26 -10.04 -1.99 29.20
C HIS A 26 -9.04 -0.84 29.23
N PHE A 27 -8.88 -0.10 28.13
CA PHE A 27 -8.09 1.12 28.05
C PHE A 27 -8.84 2.38 28.52
N GLY A 28 -10.02 2.24 29.12
CA GLY A 28 -10.78 3.34 29.72
C GLY A 28 -11.72 4.10 28.78
N GLN A 29 -11.98 3.57 27.57
CA GLN A 29 -12.94 4.19 26.65
C GLN A 29 -14.39 3.99 27.11
N HIS A 30 -15.25 4.95 26.77
CA HIS A 30 -16.68 4.85 27.07
C HIS A 30 -17.36 3.71 26.30
N GLN A 31 -18.35 3.08 26.94
CA GLN A 31 -19.05 1.90 26.43
C GLN A 31 -19.78 2.18 25.11
N ASP A 32 -20.41 3.34 24.99
CA ASP A 32 -21.13 3.79 23.81
C ASP A 32 -20.20 3.92 22.59
N ILE A 33 -19.06 4.60 22.76
CA ILE A 33 -18.03 4.74 21.71
C ILE A 33 -17.47 3.38 21.31
N SER A 34 -17.13 2.55 22.31
CA SER A 34 -16.55 1.22 22.08
C SER A 34 -17.51 0.28 21.35
N THR A 35 -18.81 0.39 21.62
CA THR A 35 -19.86 -0.39 20.94
C THR A 35 -20.00 0.04 19.48
N VAL A 36 -20.01 1.34 19.21
CA VAL A 36 -20.05 1.89 17.85
C VAL A 36 -18.82 1.45 17.03
N ALA A 37 -17.63 1.54 17.61
CA ALA A 37 -16.39 1.09 16.98
C ALA A 37 -16.43 -0.41 16.62
N LYS A 38 -16.92 -1.25 17.54
CA LYS A 38 -17.10 -2.68 17.28
C LYS A 38 -18.08 -2.94 16.14
N THR A 39 -19.22 -2.26 16.12
CA THR A 39 -20.20 -2.43 15.03
C THR A 39 -19.53 -2.08 13.70
N TYR A 40 -18.91 -0.91 13.58
CA TYR A 40 -18.24 -0.47 12.35
C TYR A 40 -17.19 -1.49 11.86
N ILE A 41 -16.30 -1.93 12.77
CA ILE A 41 -15.20 -2.84 12.46
C ILE A 41 -15.71 -4.26 12.15
N SER A 42 -16.78 -4.73 12.82
CA SER A 42 -17.35 -6.05 12.56
C SER A 42 -17.90 -6.17 11.13
N TYR A 43 -18.51 -5.10 10.61
CA TYR A 43 -18.96 -5.05 9.21
C TYR A 43 -17.83 -4.82 8.20
N LEU A 44 -16.63 -4.45 8.64
CA LEU A 44 -15.41 -4.39 7.82
C LEU A 44 -14.64 -5.73 7.77
N ILE A 45 -15.00 -6.75 8.56
CA ILE A 45 -14.29 -8.05 8.54
C ILE A 45 -14.17 -8.65 7.12
N PRO A 46 -15.20 -8.61 6.25
CA PRO A 46 -15.07 -9.10 4.87
C PRO A 46 -13.93 -8.41 4.09
N ASP A 47 -13.65 -7.15 4.39
CA ASP A 47 -12.58 -6.36 3.77
C ASP A 47 -11.20 -7.00 3.95
N LEU A 48 -10.94 -7.63 5.11
CA LEU A 48 -9.68 -8.34 5.37
C LEU A 48 -9.43 -9.45 4.32
N PHE A 49 -10.48 -10.14 3.90
CA PHE A 49 -10.39 -11.20 2.89
C PHE A 49 -10.28 -10.61 1.49
N VAL A 50 -11.03 -9.56 1.19
CA VAL A 50 -10.98 -8.86 -0.10
C VAL A 50 -9.59 -8.28 -0.34
N THR A 51 -9.02 -7.58 0.64
CA THR A 51 -7.68 -7.00 0.58
C THR A 51 -6.57 -8.06 0.47
N SER A 52 -6.77 -9.24 1.07
CA SER A 52 -5.87 -10.40 0.91
C SER A 52 -5.78 -10.91 -0.54
N LEU A 53 -6.78 -10.61 -1.37
CA LEU A 53 -6.78 -10.90 -2.81
C LEU A 53 -6.31 -9.69 -3.63
N PHE A 54 -6.83 -8.50 -3.29
CA PHE A 54 -6.52 -7.25 -3.98
C PHE A 54 -5.03 -6.94 -4.00
N CYS A 55 -4.37 -6.95 -2.84
CA CYS A 55 -2.98 -6.54 -2.70
C CYS A 55 -2.05 -7.42 -3.57
N PRO A 56 -2.12 -8.78 -3.50
CA PRO A 56 -1.32 -9.63 -4.39
C PRO A 56 -1.63 -9.47 -5.87
N LEU A 57 -2.90 -9.33 -6.28
CA LEU A 57 -3.28 -9.11 -7.69
C LEU A 57 -2.66 -7.81 -8.23
N LYS A 58 -2.79 -6.73 -7.46
CA LYS A 58 -2.18 -5.43 -7.79
C LYS A 58 -0.66 -5.55 -7.88
N SER A 59 -0.02 -6.16 -6.89
CA SER A 59 1.44 -6.35 -6.90
C SER A 59 1.93 -7.21 -8.07
N TYR A 60 1.19 -8.25 -8.44
CA TYR A 60 1.51 -9.14 -9.56
C TYR A 60 1.49 -8.42 -10.93
N LEU A 61 0.49 -7.57 -11.15
CA LEU A 61 0.40 -6.76 -12.36
C LEU A 61 1.48 -5.65 -12.35
N SER A 62 1.64 -4.97 -11.22
CA SER A 62 2.65 -3.92 -11.07
C SER A 62 4.07 -4.44 -11.26
N SER A 63 4.43 -5.63 -10.78
CA SER A 63 5.79 -6.19 -10.99
C SER A 63 6.10 -6.41 -12.49
N GLN A 64 5.08 -6.69 -13.30
CA GLN A 64 5.18 -6.79 -14.76
C GLN A 64 5.09 -5.43 -15.46
N SER A 65 5.12 -4.32 -14.71
CA SER A 65 4.89 -2.96 -15.21
C SER A 65 3.52 -2.74 -15.86
N ILE A 66 2.53 -3.59 -15.56
CA ILE A 66 1.15 -3.47 -16.04
C ILE A 66 0.33 -2.74 -14.97
N THR A 67 0.07 -1.44 -15.16
CA THR A 67 -0.61 -0.60 -14.15
C THR A 67 -1.98 -0.09 -14.58
N LEU A 68 -2.25 -0.04 -15.89
CA LEU A 68 -3.51 0.46 -16.44
C LEU A 68 -4.76 -0.26 -15.92
N PRO A 69 -4.79 -1.61 -15.79
CA PRO A 69 -5.97 -2.31 -15.26
C PRO A 69 -6.32 -1.84 -13.86
N THR A 70 -5.32 -1.75 -12.96
CA THR A 70 -5.47 -1.25 -11.60
C THR A 70 -6.03 0.18 -11.58
N MET A 71 -5.51 1.07 -12.43
CA MET A 71 -5.98 2.46 -12.53
C MET A 71 -7.46 2.52 -12.94
N PHE A 72 -7.84 1.84 -14.01
CA PHE A 72 -9.23 1.86 -14.50
C PHE A 72 -10.19 1.15 -13.53
N SER A 73 -9.80 0.01 -12.97
CA SER A 73 -10.64 -0.69 -11.98
C SER A 73 -10.86 0.15 -10.73
N SER A 74 -9.84 0.87 -10.24
CA SER A 74 -9.99 1.76 -9.09
C SER A 74 -10.86 2.98 -9.41
N ALA A 75 -10.75 3.55 -10.61
CA ALA A 75 -11.63 4.64 -11.05
C ALA A 75 -13.10 4.21 -11.13
N VAL A 76 -13.35 3.01 -11.67
CA VAL A 76 -14.70 2.41 -11.72
C VAL A 76 -15.22 2.16 -10.30
N ALA A 77 -14.42 1.54 -9.43
CA ALA A 77 -14.82 1.29 -8.05
C ALA A 77 -15.14 2.59 -7.29
N LEU A 78 -14.35 3.65 -7.47
CA LEU A 78 -14.62 4.97 -6.88
C LEU A 78 -15.94 5.57 -7.39
N ALA A 79 -16.20 5.47 -8.70
CA ALA A 79 -17.45 5.95 -9.30
C ALA A 79 -18.68 5.23 -8.72
N PHE A 80 -18.57 3.93 -8.43
CA PHE A 80 -19.62 3.16 -7.75
C PHE A 80 -19.63 3.35 -6.23
N HIS A 81 -18.49 3.68 -5.61
CA HIS A 81 -18.38 3.86 -4.17
C HIS A 81 -19.29 4.98 -3.67
N ILE A 82 -19.36 6.11 -4.38
CA ILE A 82 -20.22 7.24 -4.01
C ILE A 82 -21.71 6.83 -3.92
N PRO A 83 -22.35 6.30 -4.98
CA PRO A 83 -23.76 5.91 -4.90
C PRO A 83 -24.01 4.73 -3.95
N ILE A 84 -23.14 3.71 -3.92
CA ILE A 84 -23.28 2.58 -3.00
C ILE A 84 -23.25 3.07 -1.56
N ASN A 85 -22.29 3.93 -1.21
CA ASN A 85 -22.17 4.49 0.13
C ASN A 85 -23.39 5.36 0.48
N ILE A 86 -23.88 6.21 -0.44
CA ILE A 86 -25.11 7.00 -0.20
C ILE A 86 -26.32 6.11 0.06
N VAL A 87 -26.49 5.03 -0.72
CA VAL A 87 -27.62 4.11 -0.55
C VAL A 87 -27.51 3.34 0.76
N LEU A 88 -26.37 2.68 0.99
CA LEU A 88 -26.17 1.84 2.16
C LEU A 88 -26.14 2.63 3.46
N SER A 89 -25.55 3.83 3.48
CA SER A 89 -25.58 4.70 4.65
C SER A 89 -26.99 5.15 5.01
N LYS A 90 -27.87 5.38 4.02
CA LYS A 90 -29.28 5.72 4.28
C LYS A 90 -30.10 4.55 4.76
N THR A 91 -29.84 3.33 4.27
CA THR A 91 -30.63 2.15 4.63
C THR A 91 -30.15 1.46 5.90
N MET A 92 -28.85 1.46 6.16
CA MET A 92 -28.21 0.67 7.23
C MET A 92 -27.31 1.52 8.15
N GLY A 93 -27.27 2.84 7.95
CA GLY A 93 -26.47 3.74 8.78
C GLY A 93 -24.97 3.43 8.67
N LEU A 94 -24.31 3.35 9.82
CA LEU A 94 -22.87 3.15 9.94
C LEU A 94 -22.40 1.80 9.35
N GLU A 95 -23.21 0.75 9.52
CA GLU A 95 -22.92 -0.59 8.99
C GLU A 95 -22.83 -0.55 7.45
N GLY A 96 -23.73 0.22 6.83
CA GLY A 96 -23.76 0.43 5.40
C GLY A 96 -22.52 1.14 4.87
N VAL A 97 -21.96 2.09 5.64
CA VAL A 97 -20.70 2.76 5.30
C VAL A 97 -19.55 1.75 5.28
N SER A 98 -19.45 0.90 6.32
CA SER A 98 -18.46 -0.19 6.37
C SER A 98 -18.58 -1.14 5.18
N MET A 99 -19.82 -1.53 4.83
CA MET A 99 -20.04 -2.46 3.72
C MET A 99 -19.71 -1.87 2.36
N ALA A 100 -19.97 -0.58 2.16
CA ALA A 100 -19.64 0.10 0.92
C ALA A 100 -18.15 -0.02 0.57
N VAL A 101 -17.26 0.02 1.57
CA VAL A 101 -15.80 -0.13 1.40
C VAL A 101 -15.46 -1.46 0.74
N TRP A 102 -15.76 -2.58 1.41
CA TRP A 102 -15.35 -3.88 0.90
C TRP A 102 -16.12 -4.31 -0.35
N ILE A 103 -17.35 -3.84 -0.53
CA ILE A 103 -18.10 -4.07 -1.78
C ILE A 103 -17.36 -3.42 -2.95
N THR A 104 -16.88 -2.18 -2.78
CA THR A 104 -16.18 -1.49 -3.86
C THR A 104 -14.79 -2.04 -4.10
N ASP A 105 -14.09 -2.49 -3.06
CA ASP A 105 -12.81 -3.17 -3.20
C ASP A 105 -12.98 -4.55 -3.87
N LEU A 106 -14.09 -5.24 -3.60
CA LEU A 106 -14.44 -6.48 -4.26
C LEU A 106 -14.68 -6.28 -5.76
N ILE A 107 -15.30 -5.17 -6.17
CA ILE A 107 -15.41 -4.80 -7.60
C ILE A 107 -14.02 -4.73 -8.24
N VAL A 108 -13.05 -4.10 -7.56
CA VAL A 108 -11.67 -4.02 -8.05
C VAL A 108 -11.05 -5.42 -8.18
N VAL A 109 -11.17 -6.25 -7.14
CA VAL A 109 -10.66 -7.63 -7.14
C VAL A 109 -11.23 -8.43 -8.31
N VAL A 110 -12.54 -8.37 -8.54
CA VAL A 110 -13.20 -9.09 -9.63
C VAL A 110 -12.69 -8.62 -11.00
N LEU A 111 -12.61 -7.31 -11.23
CA LEU A 111 -12.10 -6.76 -12.49
C LEU A 111 -10.64 -7.17 -12.74
N LEU A 112 -9.79 -7.10 -11.72
CA LEU A 112 -8.39 -7.51 -11.82
C LEU A 112 -8.23 -9.01 -12.03
N ALA A 113 -9.02 -9.82 -11.33
CA ALA A 113 -9.00 -11.28 -11.49
C ALA A 113 -9.43 -11.70 -12.90
N ILE A 114 -10.48 -11.08 -13.46
CA ILE A 114 -10.90 -11.29 -14.85
C ILE A 114 -9.78 -10.88 -15.81
N TYR A 115 -9.16 -9.71 -15.61
CA TYR A 115 -8.07 -9.24 -16.45
C TYR A 115 -6.88 -10.23 -16.43
N VAL A 116 -6.45 -10.66 -15.23
CA VAL A 116 -5.36 -11.63 -15.07
C VAL A 116 -5.73 -12.96 -15.73
N ALA A 117 -6.96 -13.45 -15.56
CA ALA A 117 -7.41 -14.68 -16.20
C ALA A 117 -7.35 -14.60 -17.73
N ILE A 118 -7.80 -13.48 -18.32
CA ILE A 118 -7.71 -13.25 -19.77
C ILE A 118 -6.26 -13.16 -20.23
N LEU A 119 -5.42 -12.40 -19.51
CA LEU A 119 -4.00 -12.22 -19.80
C LEU A 119 -3.27 -13.57 -19.82
N GLU A 120 -3.44 -14.37 -18.77
CA GLU A 120 -2.76 -15.67 -18.64
C GLU A 120 -3.29 -16.70 -19.65
N ASN A 121 -4.58 -16.64 -20.01
CA ASN A 121 -5.13 -17.51 -21.05
C ASN A 121 -4.59 -17.15 -22.44
N ARG A 122 -4.35 -15.86 -22.72
CA ARG A 122 -3.75 -15.40 -23.99
C ARG A 122 -2.28 -15.75 -24.14
N LYS A 123 -1.51 -15.78 -23.05
CA LYS A 123 -0.10 -16.19 -23.06
C LYS A 123 0.09 -17.67 -23.44
N GLY A 124 -0.99 -18.44 -23.58
CA GLY A 124 -0.96 -19.89 -23.71
C GLY A 124 -0.54 -20.52 -22.38
N SER A 125 -0.95 -21.75 -22.11
CA SER A 125 -0.58 -22.45 -20.87
C SER A 125 0.93 -22.72 -20.82
N MET A 126 1.71 -21.72 -20.44
CA MET A 126 3.17 -21.80 -20.29
C MET A 126 3.56 -21.87 -18.82
N TRP A 127 2.71 -22.46 -17.99
CA TRP A 127 3.04 -22.87 -16.61
C TRP A 127 3.97 -24.09 -16.68
N LYS A 128 5.22 -23.88 -17.10
CA LYS A 128 6.25 -24.92 -17.06
C LYS A 128 6.88 -25.05 -15.67
N GLU A 129 6.86 -23.98 -14.86
CA GLU A 129 7.40 -23.93 -13.50
C GLU A 129 6.62 -22.90 -12.65
N GLY A 130 6.47 -23.15 -11.34
CA GLY A 130 5.95 -22.15 -10.38
C GLY A 130 4.49 -22.37 -9.95
N GLY A 131 4.02 -23.62 -9.95
CA GLY A 131 2.70 -23.97 -9.45
C GLY A 131 2.55 -23.78 -7.94
N TRP A 132 1.31 -23.87 -7.44
CA TRP A 132 1.03 -23.79 -6.00
C TRP A 132 1.77 -24.86 -5.19
N TRP A 133 2.15 -25.96 -5.84
CA TRP A 133 2.82 -27.12 -5.27
C TRP A 133 4.34 -27.11 -5.42
N ASP A 134 4.91 -26.19 -6.19
CA ASP A 134 6.36 -26.12 -6.46
C ASP A 134 7.12 -25.29 -5.39
N GLN A 135 6.46 -24.94 -4.28
CA GLN A 135 6.99 -24.03 -3.26
C GLN A 135 7.71 -24.80 -2.16
N SER A 136 8.96 -24.41 -1.87
CA SER A 136 9.75 -25.01 -0.80
C SER A 136 9.50 -24.32 0.55
N ILE A 137 9.78 -25.01 1.66
CA ILE A 137 9.70 -24.39 2.99
C ILE A 137 10.70 -23.23 3.18
N GLN A 138 11.79 -23.24 2.42
CA GLN A 138 12.77 -22.15 2.42
C GLN A 138 12.18 -20.87 1.82
N ASP A 139 11.32 -20.99 0.80
CA ASP A 139 10.61 -19.85 0.21
C ASP A 139 9.65 -19.21 1.22
N TRP A 140 8.95 -20.03 2.02
CA TRP A 140 8.10 -19.56 3.12
C TRP A 140 8.89 -18.79 4.18
N ILE A 141 10.04 -19.33 4.63
CA ILE A 141 10.89 -18.67 5.61
C ILE A 141 11.42 -17.34 5.06
N ARG A 142 11.84 -17.32 3.79
CA ARG A 142 12.33 -16.10 3.14
C ARG A 142 11.25 -15.04 3.03
N LEU A 143 10.04 -15.42 2.65
CA LEU A 143 8.89 -14.53 2.60
C LEU A 143 8.57 -13.98 3.99
N LEU A 144 8.45 -14.84 5.01
CA LEU A 144 8.14 -14.41 6.38
C LEU A 144 9.19 -13.45 6.94
N LYS A 145 10.48 -13.70 6.69
CA LYS A 145 11.55 -12.80 7.15
C LYS A 145 11.48 -11.42 6.49
N LEU A 146 11.17 -11.39 5.20
CA LEU A 146 11.03 -10.13 4.46
C LEU A 146 9.76 -9.39 4.90
N CYS A 147 8.62 -10.07 4.89
CA CYS A 147 7.32 -9.52 5.30
C CYS A 147 7.32 -9.07 6.75
N GLY A 148 7.98 -9.78 7.67
CA GLY A 148 8.07 -9.40 9.08
C GLY A 148 8.75 -8.04 9.28
N SER A 149 9.88 -7.81 8.59
CA SER A 149 10.57 -6.52 8.65
C SER A 149 9.75 -5.39 8.04
N CYS A 150 9.13 -5.62 6.87
CA CYS A 150 8.28 -4.61 6.22
C CYS A 150 7.03 -4.29 7.04
N CYS A 151 6.36 -5.32 7.55
CA CYS A 151 5.17 -5.18 8.40
C CYS A 151 5.48 -4.39 9.66
N LEU A 152 6.57 -4.74 10.37
CA LEU A 152 6.97 -4.00 11.57
C LEU A 152 7.28 -2.53 11.26
N ASN A 153 8.00 -2.26 10.18
CA ASN A 153 8.31 -0.88 9.77
C ASN A 153 7.05 -0.06 9.51
N THR A 154 6.12 -0.59 8.70
CA THR A 154 4.85 0.09 8.40
C THR A 154 3.97 0.21 9.65
N CYS A 155 3.86 -0.82 10.49
CA CYS A 155 3.07 -0.73 11.72
C CYS A 155 3.63 0.32 12.68
N LEU A 156 4.95 0.40 12.86
CA LEU A 156 5.58 1.40 13.72
C LEU A 156 5.29 2.81 13.22
N GLU A 157 5.40 3.05 11.90
CA GLU A 157 5.06 4.34 11.29
C GLU A 157 3.61 4.75 11.59
N TRP A 158 2.65 3.85 11.37
CA TRP A 158 1.23 4.13 11.59
C TRP A 158 0.90 4.30 13.08
N TRP A 159 1.47 3.47 13.96
CA TRP A 159 1.28 3.62 15.40
C TRP A 159 1.88 4.90 15.95
N CYS A 160 2.96 5.42 15.36
CA CYS A 160 3.50 6.71 15.73
C CYS A 160 2.51 7.86 15.47
N TYR A 161 1.75 7.82 14.36
CA TYR A 161 0.68 8.78 14.12
C TYR A 161 -0.46 8.64 15.14
N GLU A 162 -0.86 7.42 15.49
CA GLU A 162 -1.89 7.20 16.53
C GLU A 162 -1.45 7.71 17.91
N ILE A 163 -0.21 7.44 18.30
CA ILE A 163 0.37 7.98 19.54
C ILE A 163 0.40 9.50 19.49
N LEU A 164 0.76 10.10 18.37
CA LEU A 164 0.77 11.55 18.20
C LEU A 164 -0.64 12.15 18.36
N ILE A 165 -1.66 11.51 17.78
CA ILE A 165 -3.07 11.92 17.94
C ILE A 165 -3.46 11.84 19.43
N LEU A 166 -3.15 10.73 20.10
CA LEU A 166 -3.44 10.55 21.54
C LEU A 166 -2.75 11.59 22.42
N LEU A 167 -1.47 11.89 22.17
CA LEU A 167 -0.72 12.91 22.90
C LEU A 167 -1.28 14.31 22.67
N THR A 168 -1.67 14.62 21.43
CA THR A 168 -2.28 15.91 21.07
C THR A 168 -3.62 16.11 21.80
N GLY A 169 -4.36 15.04 22.07
CA GLY A 169 -5.58 15.06 22.86
C GLY A 169 -5.40 15.43 24.34
N HIS A 170 -4.18 15.43 24.87
CA HIS A 170 -3.86 15.84 26.25
C HIS A 170 -3.39 17.29 26.37
N LEU A 171 -3.31 18.05 25.27
CA LEU A 171 -2.94 19.46 25.31
C LEU A 171 -4.07 20.32 25.93
N THR A 172 -3.72 21.47 26.49
CA THR A 172 -4.68 22.41 27.11
C THR A 172 -5.80 22.83 26.14
N ASP A 173 -5.46 22.98 24.86
CA ASP A 173 -6.39 23.30 23.77
C ASP A 173 -6.60 22.08 22.85
N ALA A 174 -6.89 20.91 23.45
CA ALA A 174 -6.97 19.62 22.76
C ALA A 174 -7.86 19.64 21.51
N LYS A 175 -9.04 20.27 21.57
CA LYS A 175 -9.99 20.31 20.44
C LYS A 175 -9.41 21.04 19.23
N ASP A 176 -8.82 22.21 19.45
CA ASP A 176 -8.24 23.02 18.38
C ASP A 176 -6.97 22.35 17.83
N SER A 177 -6.13 21.82 18.73
CA SER A 177 -4.90 21.12 18.37
C SER A 177 -5.18 19.84 17.55
N LEU A 178 -6.18 19.04 17.94
CA LEU A 178 -6.62 17.85 17.20
C LEU A 178 -7.25 18.22 15.86
N GLY A 179 -8.01 19.30 15.78
CA GLY A 179 -8.59 19.81 14.53
C GLY A 179 -7.50 20.17 13.52
N VAL A 180 -6.49 20.92 13.96
CA VAL A 180 -5.33 21.27 13.11
C VAL A 180 -4.54 20.01 12.73
N LEU A 181 -4.24 19.13 13.68
CA LEU A 181 -3.53 17.87 13.42
C LEU A 181 -4.26 17.02 12.38
N THR A 182 -5.59 16.94 12.45
CA THR A 182 -6.40 16.21 11.47
C THR A 182 -6.25 16.78 10.07
N ILE A 183 -6.30 18.12 9.91
CA ILE A 183 -6.08 18.76 8.60
C ILE A 183 -4.69 18.44 8.07
N VAL A 184 -3.68 18.49 8.94
CA VAL A 184 -2.29 18.17 8.56
C VAL A 184 -2.14 16.72 8.14
N LEU A 185 -2.68 15.77 8.90
CA LEU A 185 -2.64 14.36 8.54
C LEU A 185 -3.37 14.08 7.22
N ASN A 186 -4.49 14.75 6.95
CA ASN A 186 -5.17 14.63 5.65
C ASN A 186 -4.28 15.13 4.49
N PHE A 187 -3.56 16.23 4.68
CA PHE A 187 -2.62 16.73 3.68
C PHE A 187 -1.40 15.82 3.53
N ASP A 188 -0.88 15.28 4.63
CA ASP A 188 0.19 14.29 4.65
C ASP A 188 -0.21 13.04 3.86
N TYR A 189 -1.39 12.47 4.10
CA TYR A 189 -1.89 11.31 3.33
C TYR A 189 -1.97 11.58 1.82
N LEU A 190 -2.32 12.81 1.41
CA LEU A 190 -2.33 13.19 0.01
C LEU A 190 -0.92 13.19 -0.60
N LEU A 191 0.06 13.78 0.09
CA LEU A 191 1.45 13.80 -0.35
C LEU A 191 2.08 12.41 -0.33
N PHE A 192 1.83 11.65 0.75
CA PHE A 192 2.26 10.27 0.91
C PHE A 192 1.75 9.39 -0.24
N SER A 193 0.51 9.57 -0.70
CA SER A 193 -0.04 8.82 -1.84
C SER A 193 0.74 9.02 -3.13
N VAL A 194 1.19 10.26 -3.40
CA VAL A 194 2.05 10.57 -4.55
C VAL A 194 3.42 9.93 -4.39
N MET A 195 4.00 10.05 -3.20
CA MET A 195 5.32 9.47 -2.89
C MET A 195 5.31 7.95 -2.99
N LEU A 196 4.29 7.29 -2.44
CA LEU A 196 4.12 5.84 -2.51
C LEU A 196 3.96 5.36 -3.97
N SER A 197 3.26 6.14 -4.81
CA SER A 197 3.15 5.85 -6.24
C SER A 197 4.51 5.94 -6.95
N LEU A 198 5.32 6.96 -6.66
CA LEU A 198 6.67 7.06 -7.20
C LEU A 198 7.59 5.94 -6.66
N ALA A 199 7.52 5.63 -5.37
CA ALA A 199 8.30 4.59 -4.73
C ALA A 199 7.99 3.20 -5.30
N THR A 200 6.70 2.89 -5.54
CA THR A 200 6.29 1.62 -6.17
C THR A 200 6.72 1.53 -7.63
N CYS A 201 6.66 2.62 -8.40
CA CYS A 201 7.21 2.69 -9.76
C CYS A 201 8.72 2.44 -9.77
N VAL A 202 9.47 3.15 -8.93
CA VAL A 202 10.92 2.98 -8.81
C VAL A 202 11.26 1.56 -8.38
N SER A 203 10.60 1.02 -7.35
CA SER A 203 10.82 -0.33 -6.84
C SER A 203 10.59 -1.39 -7.91
N THR A 204 9.51 -1.25 -8.69
CA THR A 204 9.20 -2.15 -9.81
C THR A 204 10.31 -2.12 -10.87
N ARG A 205 10.73 -0.92 -11.30
CA ARG A 205 11.78 -0.76 -12.32
C ARG A 205 13.11 -1.31 -11.85
N VAL A 206 13.54 -0.90 -10.66
CA VAL A 206 14.76 -1.37 -10.01
C VAL A 206 14.74 -2.88 -9.84
N SER A 207 13.62 -3.46 -9.40
CA SER A 207 13.45 -4.92 -9.28
C SER A 207 13.68 -5.59 -10.63
N ASN A 208 13.04 -5.12 -11.70
CA ASN A 208 13.19 -5.69 -13.04
C ASN A 208 14.64 -5.56 -13.58
N GLU A 209 15.30 -4.44 -13.31
CA GLU A 209 16.69 -4.22 -13.68
C GLU A 209 17.69 -5.07 -12.86
N LEU A 210 17.42 -5.32 -11.58
CA LEU A 210 18.22 -6.22 -10.74
C LEU A 210 18.28 -7.65 -11.32
N PHE A 211 17.21 -8.10 -11.98
CA PHE A 211 17.20 -9.39 -12.66
C PHE A 211 18.09 -9.42 -13.93
N SER A 212 18.49 -8.28 -14.49
CA SER A 212 19.47 -8.19 -15.57
C SER A 212 20.94 -8.36 -15.11
N GLN A 213 21.18 -8.46 -13.78
CA GLN A 213 22.48 -8.67 -13.13
C GLN A 213 23.56 -7.60 -13.38
N GLU A 214 23.19 -6.38 -13.77
CA GLU A 214 24.13 -5.30 -14.01
C GLU A 214 24.73 -4.74 -12.71
N ARG A 215 26.00 -5.05 -12.40
CA ARG A 215 26.65 -4.74 -11.10
C ARG A 215 26.61 -3.25 -10.71
N GLY A 216 26.62 -2.34 -11.68
CA GLY A 216 26.54 -0.89 -11.46
C GLY A 216 25.19 -0.45 -10.87
N ILE A 217 24.10 -1.00 -11.42
CA ILE A 217 22.72 -0.71 -10.98
C ILE A 217 22.49 -1.25 -9.57
N ILE A 218 22.93 -2.49 -9.29
CA ILE A 218 22.78 -3.12 -7.98
C ILE A 218 23.46 -2.30 -6.87
N THR A 219 24.65 -1.78 -7.15
CA THR A 219 25.42 -0.98 -6.17
C THR A 219 24.78 0.39 -5.96
N GLY A 220 24.28 1.03 -7.03
CA GLY A 220 23.54 2.29 -6.97
C GLY A 220 22.26 2.17 -6.13
N VAL A 221 21.46 1.14 -6.39
CA VAL A 221 20.22 0.84 -5.67
C VAL A 221 20.48 0.62 -4.18
N LYS A 222 21.46 -0.22 -3.83
CA LYS A 222 21.82 -0.46 -2.42
C LYS A 222 22.20 0.83 -1.71
N ARG A 223 22.97 1.71 -2.36
CA ARG A 223 23.37 2.99 -1.79
C ARG A 223 22.18 3.94 -1.63
N THR A 224 21.30 4.03 -2.62
CA THR A 224 20.09 4.87 -2.53
C THR A 224 19.13 4.37 -1.45
N MET A 225 18.89 3.05 -1.37
CA MET A 225 18.03 2.46 -0.34
C MET A 225 18.60 2.71 1.07
N LEU A 226 19.91 2.58 1.24
CA LEU A 226 20.57 2.91 2.52
C LEU A 226 20.41 4.39 2.88
N LEU A 227 20.60 5.29 1.90
CA LEU A 227 20.45 6.73 2.11
C LEU A 227 19.00 7.11 2.45
N MET A 228 18.01 6.50 1.79
CA MET A 228 16.59 6.69 2.13
C MET A 228 16.27 6.23 3.54
N ALA A 229 16.69 5.02 3.91
CA ALA A 229 16.46 4.49 5.26
C ALA A 229 17.11 5.38 6.34
N LEU A 230 18.32 5.89 6.09
CA LEU A 230 18.98 6.83 7.01
C LEU A 230 18.22 8.15 7.10
N VAL A 231 17.72 8.69 5.98
CA VAL A 231 16.93 9.92 5.96
C VAL A 231 15.62 9.75 6.71
N GLU A 232 14.90 8.63 6.55
CA GLU A 232 13.67 8.33 7.30
C GLU A 232 13.94 8.21 8.81
N VAL A 233 14.99 7.48 9.19
CA VAL A 233 15.41 7.31 10.59
C VAL A 233 15.90 8.62 11.21
N PHE A 234 16.39 9.59 10.44
CA PHE A 234 16.77 10.92 10.93
C PHE A 234 15.61 11.92 10.92
N ASN A 235 14.72 11.85 9.91
CA ASN A 235 13.54 12.70 9.83
C ASN A 235 12.62 12.47 11.01
N PHE A 236 12.42 11.21 11.39
CA PHE A 236 11.46 10.86 12.43
C PHE A 236 11.86 11.45 13.81
N PRO A 237 13.11 11.32 14.31
CA PRO A 237 13.57 12.03 15.50
C PRO A 237 13.68 13.55 15.33
N VAL A 238 14.02 14.08 14.16
CA VAL A 238 14.14 15.54 13.97
C VAL A 238 12.77 16.22 13.94
N ALA A 239 11.76 15.60 13.31
CA ALA A 239 10.39 16.08 13.31
C ALA A 239 9.74 15.94 14.69
N VAL A 240 9.95 14.81 15.37
CA VAL A 240 9.35 14.53 16.68
C VAL A 240 10.09 15.24 17.82
N CYS A 241 11.43 15.24 17.85
CA CYS A 241 12.20 15.83 18.95
C CYS A 241 12.56 17.31 18.71
N GLY A 242 12.89 17.72 17.48
CA GLY A 242 13.33 19.09 17.19
C GLY A 242 12.21 20.13 17.23
N GLY A 243 11.01 19.75 16.79
CA GLY A 243 9.84 20.64 16.76
C GLY A 243 9.22 20.89 18.13
N ILE A 244 9.08 19.82 18.93
CA ILE A 244 8.41 19.85 20.23
C ILE A 244 9.25 20.61 21.28
N LEU A 245 10.58 20.51 21.23
CA LEU A 245 11.46 21.10 22.26
C LEU A 245 11.57 22.64 22.21
N HIS A 246 11.24 23.30 21.10
CA HIS A 246 11.40 24.76 20.98
C HIS A 246 10.19 25.52 20.43
N LEU A 247 9.34 24.91 19.60
CA LEU A 247 8.27 25.59 18.85
C LEU A 247 6.87 24.96 19.05
N GLY A 248 6.76 23.93 19.90
CA GLY A 248 5.52 23.21 20.15
C GLY A 248 4.94 22.58 18.87
N LEU A 249 3.64 22.74 18.66
CA LEU A 249 2.92 22.17 17.53
C LEU A 249 3.42 22.70 16.16
N ILE A 250 3.86 23.97 16.11
CA ILE A 250 4.39 24.59 14.88
C ILE A 250 5.69 23.93 14.42
N GLY A 251 6.55 23.58 15.37
CA GLY A 251 7.82 22.90 15.07
C GLY A 251 7.60 21.49 14.49
N LEU A 252 6.60 20.78 15.02
CA LEU A 252 6.18 19.48 14.47
C LEU A 252 5.73 19.61 13.01
N PHE A 253 4.98 20.67 12.67
CA PHE A 253 4.52 20.93 11.30
C PHE A 253 5.67 21.20 10.33
N ILE A 254 6.62 22.05 10.73
CA ILE A 254 7.80 22.35 9.90
C ILE A 254 8.62 21.07 9.68
N GLY A 255 8.79 20.26 10.73
CA GLY A 255 9.52 18.99 10.65
C GLY A 255 8.88 17.98 9.69
N LEU A 256 7.56 17.78 9.79
CA LEU A 256 6.84 16.84 8.93
C LEU A 256 6.90 17.28 7.45
N ILE A 257 6.58 18.54 7.16
CA ILE A 257 6.61 19.06 5.78
C ILE A 257 8.03 19.04 5.21
N ALA A 258 9.02 19.49 5.98
CA ALA A 258 10.42 19.45 5.55
C ALA A 258 10.85 18.01 5.25
N GLY A 259 10.43 17.05 6.08
CA GLY A 259 10.76 15.66 5.89
C GLY A 259 10.18 15.07 4.60
N ILE A 260 8.90 15.31 4.34
CA ILE A 260 8.21 14.89 3.10
C ILE A 260 8.90 15.52 1.87
N VAL A 261 9.18 16.83 1.92
CA VAL A 261 9.82 17.55 0.82
C VAL A 261 11.22 17.00 0.54
N ILE A 262 12.03 16.76 1.58
CA ILE A 262 13.37 16.17 1.43
C ILE A 262 13.27 14.78 0.80
N CYS A 263 12.38 13.91 1.29
CA CYS A 263 12.19 12.57 0.74
C CYS A 263 11.72 12.62 -0.72
N LEU A 264 10.79 13.52 -1.05
CA LEU A 264 10.32 13.72 -2.43
C LEU A 264 11.45 14.22 -3.35
N LEU A 265 12.25 15.19 -2.90
CA LEU A 265 13.39 15.69 -3.67
C LEU A 265 14.44 14.59 -3.91
N LEU A 266 14.72 13.75 -2.92
CA LEU A 266 15.63 12.62 -3.08
C LEU A 266 15.09 11.59 -4.08
N LEU A 267 13.78 11.28 -4.03
CA LEU A 267 13.12 10.43 -5.02
C LEU A 267 13.24 11.03 -6.42
N LEU A 268 12.96 12.32 -6.58
CA LEU A 268 13.04 13.01 -7.87
C LEU A 268 14.47 13.07 -8.41
N VAL A 269 15.47 13.32 -7.56
CA VAL A 269 16.88 13.27 -7.94
C VAL A 269 17.27 11.85 -8.36
N PHE A 270 16.81 10.83 -7.64
CA PHE A 270 17.06 9.44 -8.02
C PHE A 270 16.44 9.13 -9.39
N ILE A 271 15.16 9.49 -9.60
CA ILE A 271 14.44 9.37 -10.88
C ILE A 271 15.19 10.11 -12.01
N ALA A 272 15.68 11.32 -11.77
CA ALA A 272 16.41 12.11 -12.76
C ALA A 272 17.79 11.54 -13.09
N ARG A 273 18.40 10.77 -12.17
CA ARG A 273 19.70 10.11 -12.37
C ARG A 273 19.60 8.77 -13.11
N ILE A 274 18.39 8.23 -13.27
CA ILE A 274 18.17 7.03 -14.09
C ILE A 274 18.34 7.39 -15.57
N ASN A 275 19.08 6.57 -16.31
CA ASN A 275 19.25 6.76 -17.75
C ASN A 275 18.01 6.22 -18.50
N TRP A 276 17.05 7.10 -18.72
CA TRP A 276 15.77 6.77 -19.35
C TRP A 276 15.90 6.20 -20.77
N GLU A 277 16.97 6.51 -21.51
CA GLU A 277 17.17 5.93 -22.86
C GLU A 277 17.47 4.43 -22.78
N VAL A 278 18.31 4.03 -21.83
CA VAL A 278 18.63 2.61 -21.59
C VAL A 278 17.39 1.87 -21.11
N GLU A 279 16.66 2.47 -20.16
CA GLU A 279 15.42 1.89 -19.62
C GLU A 279 14.31 1.77 -20.68
N ALA A 280 14.17 2.78 -21.54
CA ALA A 280 13.21 2.75 -22.65
C ALA A 280 13.60 1.70 -23.69
N SER A 281 14.88 1.58 -24.04
CA SER A 281 15.39 0.57 -24.96
C SER A 281 15.16 -0.86 -24.44
N LYS A 282 15.41 -1.11 -23.16
CA LYS A 282 15.14 -2.41 -22.52
C LYS A 282 13.64 -2.72 -22.49
N ALA A 283 12.80 -1.74 -22.13
CA ALA A 283 11.34 -1.90 -22.18
C ALA A 283 10.84 -2.22 -23.60
N GLN A 284 11.43 -1.57 -24.62
CA GLN A 284 11.12 -1.82 -26.01
C GLN A 284 11.59 -3.21 -26.45
N GLN A 285 12.78 -3.67 -26.07
CA GLN A 285 13.25 -5.03 -26.36
C GLN A 285 12.33 -6.10 -25.75
N LEU A 286 11.84 -5.88 -24.53
CA LEU A 286 10.87 -6.79 -23.90
C LEU A 286 9.52 -6.79 -24.64
N ALA A 287 9.03 -5.62 -25.06
CA ALA A 287 7.83 -5.50 -25.88
C ALA A 287 7.99 -6.16 -27.25
N THR A 288 9.10 -5.94 -27.95
CA THR A 288 9.40 -6.56 -29.25
C THR A 288 9.57 -8.06 -29.12
N LYS A 289 10.17 -8.56 -28.03
CA LYS A 289 10.29 -10.00 -27.76
C LYS A 289 8.93 -10.67 -27.53
N TYR A 290 7.98 -9.93 -26.98
CA TYR A 290 6.59 -10.35 -26.83
C TYR A 290 5.87 -10.37 -28.20
N ASP A 291 5.99 -9.31 -29.01
CA ASP A 291 5.39 -9.23 -30.35
C ASP A 291 5.98 -10.26 -31.33
N SER A 292 7.28 -10.56 -31.24
CA SER A 292 7.93 -11.57 -32.08
C SER A 292 7.66 -13.02 -31.65
N GLN A 293 6.93 -13.22 -30.54
CA GLN A 293 6.42 -14.53 -30.12
C GLN A 293 4.94 -14.76 -30.49
N GLU A 294 4.21 -13.76 -30.99
CA GLU A 294 2.92 -14.00 -31.66
C GLU A 294 3.17 -14.54 -33.08
N PRO A 295 2.80 -15.80 -33.40
CA PRO A 295 2.83 -16.23 -34.79
C PRO A 295 1.74 -15.46 -35.53
N ILE A 296 2.15 -14.73 -36.56
CA ILE A 296 1.26 -14.15 -37.56
C ILE A 296 0.41 -15.29 -38.13
N GLN A 297 -0.80 -15.50 -37.61
CA GLN A 297 -1.82 -16.28 -38.29
C GLN A 297 -2.23 -15.46 -39.50
N ASN A 298 -1.51 -15.68 -40.60
CA ASN A 298 -1.86 -15.17 -41.91
C ASN A 298 -3.26 -15.64 -42.26
N HIS A 299 -4.22 -14.72 -42.19
CA HIS A 299 -5.44 -14.78 -42.98
C HIS A 299 -5.03 -14.64 -44.44
N HIS A 300 -4.80 -15.75 -45.16
CA HIS A 300 -4.91 -15.78 -46.61
C HIS A 300 -5.26 -17.19 -47.10
N VAL A 301 -6.43 -17.23 -47.76
CA VAL A 301 -7.06 -18.28 -48.59
C VAL A 301 -7.84 -19.36 -47.86
#